data_AF-A0A5E4LF90-F1
#
_entry.id   AF-A0A5E4LF90-F1
#
_cell.length_a   1.000
_cell.length_b   1.000
_cell.length_c   1.000
_cell.angle_alpha   90.00
_cell.angle_beta   90.00
_cell.angle_gamma   90.00
#
_symmetry.space_group_name_H-M   'P 1'
#
loop_
_entity.id
_entity.type
_entity.pdbx_description
1 polymer ?
#
loop_
_entity_poly.entity_id
_entity_poly.type
_entity_poly.pdbx_seq_one_letter_code
_entity_poly.pdbx_strand_id
1 'polypeptide(L)'
;MSKTITLSVPDEMYSAMREFPEINYSELARQKIADYLSIVKEKEDFNPNQFLVLKDLIFTREKIIRIHGMVETKNAKLMNELSWVSTVFDLNLLDSLSNFLYTFPRVHPFEDGNKRTAFVCVDSFLRLNNFRLNVDAKKSKTTEDEKFFWQNANQQKIKKQIKEFLQEHMVPCRKPNSVEQAISDSIAENKQLLANLATE
;
A
#
# COMPACT_ATOMS: atom_id res chain seq x y z
N MET A 1 23.84 -0.14 -26.74
CA MET A 1 24.95 -0.34 -25.77
C MET A 1 24.42 -1.18 -24.62
N SER A 2 25.06 -2.30 -24.29
CA SER A 2 24.72 -3.08 -23.08
C SER A 2 25.19 -2.31 -21.84
N LYS A 3 24.32 -2.17 -20.83
CA LYS A 3 24.71 -1.64 -19.50
C LYS A 3 24.90 -2.83 -18.58
N THR A 4 26.11 -2.99 -18.03
CA THR A 4 26.42 -4.08 -17.09
C THR A 4 26.03 -3.66 -15.67
N ILE A 5 25.26 -4.50 -14.99
CA ILE A 5 24.92 -4.36 -13.57
C ILE A 5 25.57 -5.54 -12.83
N THR A 6 26.29 -5.24 -11.75
CA THR A 6 26.87 -6.26 -10.88
C THR A 6 25.92 -6.49 -9.70
N LEU A 7 25.50 -7.74 -9.49
CA LEU A 7 24.63 -8.13 -8.39
C LEU A 7 25.46 -8.83 -7.33
N SER A 8 25.50 -8.30 -6.11
CA SER A 8 26.02 -9.03 -4.96
C SER A 8 24.96 -9.99 -4.45
N VAL A 9 25.36 -11.21 -4.16
CA VAL A 9 24.51 -12.23 -3.52
C VAL A 9 24.98 -12.44 -2.08
N PRO A 10 24.07 -12.59 -1.10
CA PRO A 10 24.43 -12.94 0.28
C PRO A 10 25.19 -14.26 0.36
N ASP A 11 26.06 -14.41 1.35
CA ASP A 11 26.91 -15.61 1.52
C ASP A 11 26.11 -16.91 1.64
N GLU A 12 24.95 -16.86 2.31
CA GLU A 12 24.03 -17.99 2.45
C GLU A 12 23.51 -18.46 1.08
N MET A 13 23.10 -17.50 0.24
CA MET A 13 22.63 -17.78 -1.12
C MET A 13 23.77 -18.28 -1.99
N TYR A 14 24.95 -17.68 -1.90
CA TYR A 14 26.14 -18.12 -2.64
C TYR A 14 26.56 -19.54 -2.26
N SER A 15 26.39 -19.93 -1.00
CA SER A 15 26.65 -21.29 -0.54
C SER A 15 25.66 -22.29 -1.16
N ALA A 16 24.36 -21.97 -1.15
CA ALA A 16 23.34 -22.79 -1.83
C ALA A 16 23.55 -22.85 -3.35
N MET A 17 24.04 -21.78 -3.97
CA MET A 17 24.34 -21.76 -5.41
C MET A 17 25.47 -22.73 -5.78
N ARG A 18 26.43 -22.96 -4.87
CA ARG A 18 27.52 -23.91 -5.09
C ARG A 18 27.07 -25.36 -5.07
N GLU A 19 25.89 -25.65 -4.53
CA GLU A 19 25.29 -27.00 -4.53
C GLU A 19 24.78 -27.41 -5.92
N PHE A 20 24.52 -26.44 -6.82
CA PHE A 20 24.00 -26.68 -8.17
C PHE A 20 24.86 -25.98 -9.24
N PRO A 21 26.12 -26.43 -9.44
CA PRO A 21 27.07 -25.79 -10.35
C PRO A 21 26.66 -25.83 -11.82
N GLU A 22 25.73 -26.71 -12.19
CA GLU A 22 25.15 -26.82 -13.54
C GLU A 22 24.26 -25.62 -13.93
N ILE A 23 23.83 -24.81 -12.95
CA ILE A 23 22.95 -23.67 -13.19
C ILE A 23 23.77 -22.44 -13.58
N ASN A 24 23.48 -21.87 -14.76
CA ASN A 24 24.00 -20.55 -15.15
C ASN A 24 23.25 -19.43 -14.42
N TYR A 25 23.67 -19.12 -13.19
CA TYR A 25 23.00 -18.13 -12.35
C TYR A 25 22.95 -16.73 -12.94
N SER A 26 23.92 -16.35 -13.77
CA SER A 26 23.92 -15.05 -14.45
C SER A 26 22.81 -14.94 -15.49
N GLU A 27 22.49 -16.06 -16.15
CA GLU A 27 21.41 -16.15 -17.12
C GLU A 27 20.05 -16.28 -16.42
N LEU A 28 19.97 -17.11 -15.38
CA LEU A 28 18.77 -17.22 -14.53
C LEU A 28 18.39 -15.88 -13.91
N ALA A 29 19.36 -15.13 -13.38
CA ALA A 29 19.11 -13.81 -12.81
C ALA A 29 18.60 -12.82 -13.87
N ARG A 30 19.20 -12.82 -15.07
CA ARG A 30 18.74 -11.98 -16.18
C ARG A 30 17.32 -12.35 -16.60
N GLN A 31 17.00 -13.64 -16.68
CA GLN A 31 15.67 -14.11 -17.02
C GLN A 31 14.66 -13.71 -15.94
N LYS A 32 14.96 -13.91 -14.66
CA LYS A 32 14.07 -13.50 -13.57
C LYS A 32 13.89 -11.99 -13.45
N ILE A 33 14.93 -11.21 -13.74
CA ILE A 33 14.81 -9.76 -13.84
C ILE A 33 13.94 -9.37 -15.04
N ALA A 34 14.11 -10.04 -16.19
CA ALA A 34 13.28 -9.80 -17.36
C ALA A 34 11.82 -10.18 -17.10
N ASP A 35 11.55 -11.34 -16.49
CA ASP A 35 10.23 -11.80 -16.06
C ASP A 35 9.60 -10.79 -15.08
N TYR A 36 10.37 -10.32 -14.10
CA TYR A 36 9.88 -9.32 -13.14
C TYR A 36 9.59 -7.98 -13.83
N LEU A 37 10.47 -7.55 -14.73
CA LEU A 37 10.26 -6.33 -15.50
C LEU A 37 9.12 -6.46 -16.50
N SER A 38 8.86 -7.64 -17.06
CA SER A 38 7.68 -7.89 -17.90
C SER A 38 6.43 -7.87 -17.04
N ILE A 39 6.40 -8.49 -15.86
CA ILE A 39 5.27 -8.33 -14.92
C ILE A 39 5.02 -6.86 -14.56
N VAL A 40 6.10 -6.08 -14.38
CA VAL A 40 6.01 -4.65 -14.06
C VAL A 40 5.59 -3.81 -15.28
N LYS A 41 5.98 -4.19 -16.50
CA LYS A 41 5.72 -3.44 -17.75
C LYS A 41 4.43 -3.85 -18.46
N GLU A 42 4.19 -5.14 -18.54
CA GLU A 42 3.02 -5.82 -19.09
C GLU A 42 2.15 -6.18 -17.88
N LYS A 43 1.15 -5.36 -17.59
CA LYS A 43 0.20 -5.54 -16.49
C LYS A 43 -0.69 -6.81 -16.60
N GLU A 44 -0.30 -7.84 -17.37
CA GLU A 44 -1.25 -8.82 -17.91
C GLU A 44 -1.12 -10.28 -17.43
N ASP A 45 -0.09 -10.67 -16.68
CA ASP A 45 -0.08 -11.98 -15.98
C ASP A 45 -0.21 -11.85 -14.45
N PHE A 46 -0.77 -10.73 -13.99
CA PHE A 46 -1.30 -10.63 -12.64
C PHE A 46 -2.59 -11.45 -12.62
N ASN A 47 -2.67 -12.54 -11.84
CA ASN A 47 -3.99 -13.07 -11.50
C ASN A 47 -4.74 -11.90 -10.86
N PRO A 48 -5.75 -11.33 -11.54
CA PRO A 48 -6.33 -10.05 -11.14
C PRO A 48 -6.89 -10.13 -9.73
N ASN A 49 -7.18 -11.34 -9.25
CA ASN A 49 -7.77 -11.63 -7.97
C ASN A 49 -6.75 -12.06 -6.89
N GLN A 50 -5.44 -12.09 -7.16
CA GLN A 50 -4.45 -12.48 -6.15
C GLN A 50 -4.50 -11.57 -4.90
N PHE A 51 -4.85 -10.30 -5.09
CA PHE A 51 -5.04 -9.37 -3.99
C PHE A 51 -6.24 -9.73 -3.09
N LEU A 52 -7.26 -10.43 -3.62
CA LEU A 52 -8.42 -10.84 -2.83
C LEU A 52 -8.05 -11.85 -1.74
N VAL A 53 -6.99 -12.64 -1.94
CA VAL A 53 -6.44 -13.52 -0.90
C VAL A 53 -5.75 -12.71 0.20
N LEU A 54 -5.13 -11.59 -0.16
CA LEU A 54 -4.39 -10.74 0.78
C LEU A 54 -5.28 -9.74 1.51
N LYS A 55 -6.49 -9.44 1.02
CA LYS A 55 -7.33 -8.35 1.57
C LYS A 55 -7.59 -8.55 3.06
N ASP A 56 -7.81 -9.80 3.49
CA ASP A 56 -8.14 -10.14 4.88
C ASP A 56 -6.94 -10.01 5.82
N LEU A 57 -5.73 -9.82 5.30
CA LEU A 57 -4.54 -9.50 6.10
C LEU A 57 -4.59 -8.07 6.68
N ILE A 58 -5.30 -7.16 6.00
CA ILE A 58 -5.40 -5.74 6.36
C ILE A 58 -6.83 -5.31 6.69
N PHE A 59 -7.80 -5.73 5.89
CA PHE A 59 -9.18 -5.21 5.91
C PHE A 59 -10.14 -6.05 6.74
N THR A 60 -9.65 -6.58 7.88
CA THR A 60 -10.49 -7.13 8.94
C THR A 60 -10.76 -6.09 10.01
N ARG A 61 -11.86 -6.24 10.75
CA ARG A 61 -12.25 -5.33 11.83
C ARG A 61 -11.12 -5.17 12.85
N GLU A 62 -10.53 -6.29 13.27
CA GLU A 62 -9.49 -6.35 14.29
C GLU A 62 -8.22 -5.65 13.81
N LYS A 63 -7.83 -5.87 12.55
CA LYS A 63 -6.63 -5.25 11.99
C LYS A 63 -6.80 -3.76 11.74
N ILE A 64 -7.97 -3.31 11.28
CA ILE A 64 -8.28 -1.88 11.13
C ILE A 64 -8.24 -1.18 12.48
N ILE A 65 -8.85 -1.75 13.53
CA ILE A 65 -8.79 -1.18 14.89
C ILE A 65 -7.35 -1.10 15.39
N ARG A 66 -6.53 -2.14 15.14
CA ARG A 66 -5.12 -2.13 15.50
C ARG A 66 -4.34 -1.04 14.76
N ILE A 67 -4.52 -0.92 13.44
CA ILE A 67 -3.89 0.13 12.63
C ILE A 67 -4.32 1.51 13.14
N HIS A 68 -5.61 1.68 13.42
CA HIS A 68 -6.15 2.92 13.99
C HIS A 68 -5.43 3.31 15.28
N GLY A 69 -5.30 2.38 16.23
CA GLY A 69 -4.59 2.60 17.49
C GLY A 69 -3.09 2.92 17.35
N MET A 70 -2.48 2.65 16.17
CA MET A 70 -1.10 3.04 15.87
C MET A 70 -0.98 4.46 15.31
N VAL A 71 -2.06 5.03 14.74
CA VAL A 71 -2.06 6.35 14.11
C VAL A 71 -2.86 7.41 14.86
N GLU A 72 -3.74 6.98 15.77
CA GLU A 72 -4.53 7.83 16.67
C GLU A 72 -4.60 7.17 18.05
N THR A 73 -4.10 7.88 19.07
CA THR A 73 -3.96 7.34 20.44
C THR A 73 -4.82 8.07 21.46
N LYS A 74 -5.32 9.26 21.14
CA LYS A 74 -6.11 10.09 22.04
C LYS A 74 -7.60 9.79 21.91
N ASN A 75 -8.10 9.70 20.67
CA ASN A 75 -9.52 9.56 20.37
C ASN A 75 -9.80 8.28 19.58
N ALA A 76 -9.48 7.13 20.17
CA ALA A 76 -9.55 5.83 19.51
C ALA A 76 -10.94 5.15 19.54
N LYS A 77 -11.99 5.89 19.94
CA LYS A 77 -13.31 5.33 20.13
C LYS A 77 -13.93 4.93 18.79
N LEU A 78 -14.35 3.67 18.70
CA LEU A 78 -15.15 3.18 17.58
C LEU A 78 -16.58 3.70 17.73
N MET A 79 -17.05 4.41 16.71
CA MET A 79 -18.35 5.06 16.63
C MET A 79 -19.33 4.30 15.74
N ASN A 80 -18.84 3.71 14.64
CA ASN A 80 -19.66 2.96 13.67
C ASN A 80 -19.07 1.58 13.36
N GLU A 81 -19.95 0.66 12.98
CA GLU A 81 -19.59 -0.71 12.57
C GLU A 81 -18.72 -0.74 11.30
N LEU A 82 -17.87 -1.77 11.20
CA LEU A 82 -16.96 -2.00 10.06
C LEU A 82 -17.41 -3.18 9.16
N SER A 83 -18.62 -3.69 9.34
CA SER A 83 -19.14 -4.86 8.59
C SER A 83 -19.22 -4.64 7.08
N TRP A 84 -19.36 -3.38 6.63
CA TRP A 84 -19.38 -2.98 5.21
C TRP A 84 -18.00 -3.08 4.54
N VAL A 85 -16.90 -3.18 5.28
CA VAL A 85 -15.55 -3.19 4.69
C VAL A 85 -15.37 -4.36 3.72
N SER A 86 -15.94 -5.53 4.04
CA SER A 86 -15.86 -6.70 3.17
C SER A 86 -16.62 -6.52 1.85
N THR A 87 -17.67 -5.70 1.82
CA THR A 87 -18.52 -5.48 0.63
C THR A 87 -17.91 -4.49 -0.36
N VAL A 88 -16.79 -3.86 0.01
CA VAL A 88 -16.08 -2.87 -0.83
C VAL A 88 -15.10 -3.51 -1.80
N PHE A 89 -14.69 -4.76 -1.53
CA PHE A 89 -13.74 -5.49 -2.36
C PHE A 89 -14.46 -6.26 -3.47
N ASP A 90 -14.04 -6.01 -4.70
CA ASP A 90 -14.54 -6.66 -5.94
C ASP A 90 -13.33 -7.15 -6.77
N LEU A 91 -13.52 -7.66 -7.98
CA LEU A 91 -12.48 -8.26 -8.84
C LEU A 91 -11.36 -7.29 -9.27
N ASN A 92 -11.49 -5.98 -9.04
CA ASN A 92 -10.48 -4.98 -9.40
C ASN A 92 -9.86 -4.30 -8.18
N LEU A 93 -8.54 -4.33 -8.10
CA LEU A 93 -7.75 -3.76 -6.99
C LEU A 93 -8.02 -2.27 -6.79
N LEU A 94 -7.91 -1.48 -7.86
CA LEU A 94 -8.04 -0.02 -7.78
C LEU A 94 -9.49 0.40 -7.51
N ASP A 95 -10.47 -0.31 -8.06
CA ASP A 95 -11.87 -0.07 -7.70
C ASP A 95 -12.13 -0.40 -6.23
N SER A 96 -11.60 -1.52 -5.72
CA SER A 96 -11.72 -1.88 -4.30
C SER A 96 -11.10 -0.82 -3.38
N LEU A 97 -9.87 -0.39 -3.67
CA LEU A 97 -9.18 0.61 -2.85
C LEU A 97 -9.79 2.01 -2.96
N SER A 98 -10.25 2.40 -4.16
CA SER A 98 -10.95 3.68 -4.33
C SER A 98 -12.32 3.67 -3.64
N ASN A 99 -13.06 2.55 -3.69
CA ASN A 99 -14.28 2.37 -2.92
C ASN A 99 -14.02 2.45 -1.40
N PHE A 100 -12.92 1.86 -0.92
CA PHE A 100 -12.54 1.93 0.50
C PHE A 100 -12.19 3.36 0.92
N LEU A 101 -11.29 4.04 0.20
CA LEU A 101 -10.93 5.44 0.49
C LEU A 101 -12.11 6.40 0.33
N TYR A 102 -13.06 6.10 -0.55
CA TYR A 102 -14.30 6.86 -0.66
C TYR A 102 -15.19 6.63 0.57
N THR A 103 -15.43 5.38 0.95
CA THR A 103 -16.46 5.04 1.93
C THR A 103 -15.99 5.25 3.36
N PHE A 104 -14.73 4.93 3.67
CA PHE A 104 -14.21 4.93 5.04
C PHE A 104 -14.30 6.30 5.74
N PRO A 105 -13.84 7.41 5.14
CA PRO A 105 -13.94 8.72 5.77
C PRO A 105 -15.39 9.20 5.92
N ARG A 106 -16.29 8.73 5.05
CA ARG A 106 -17.72 9.11 5.04
C ARG A 106 -18.52 8.39 6.11
N VAL A 107 -18.22 7.10 6.34
CA VAL A 107 -18.82 6.32 7.44
C VAL A 107 -18.27 6.78 8.78
N HIS A 108 -17.06 7.36 8.80
CA HIS A 108 -16.45 7.93 10.00
C HIS A 108 -16.47 6.94 11.18
N PRO A 109 -15.88 5.73 11.02
CA PRO A 109 -15.98 4.66 12.00
C PRO A 109 -15.34 5.00 13.35
N PHE A 110 -14.40 5.94 13.39
CA PHE A 110 -13.76 6.39 14.62
C PHE A 110 -14.10 7.85 14.91
N GLU A 111 -13.92 8.28 16.17
CA GLU A 111 -14.13 9.68 16.58
C GLU A 111 -13.15 10.64 15.89
N ASP A 112 -11.89 10.22 15.71
CA ASP A 112 -10.88 10.91 14.91
C ASP A 112 -10.01 9.88 14.17
N GLY A 113 -8.98 10.29 13.44
CA GLY A 113 -8.00 9.40 12.83
C GLY A 113 -8.48 8.68 11.58
N ASN A 114 -9.71 8.93 11.11
CA ASN A 114 -10.29 8.21 9.96
C ASN A 114 -9.45 8.37 8.68
N LYS A 115 -9.01 9.59 8.37
CA LYS A 115 -8.16 9.89 7.20
C LYS A 115 -6.85 9.10 7.24
N ARG A 116 -6.16 9.15 8.39
CA ARG A 116 -4.88 8.50 8.66
C ARG A 116 -5.00 6.97 8.60
N THR A 117 -6.05 6.44 9.21
CA THR A 117 -6.35 5.00 9.23
C THR A 117 -6.63 4.49 7.82
N ALA A 118 -7.47 5.19 7.06
CA ALA A 118 -7.79 4.81 5.70
C ALA A 118 -6.54 4.77 4.81
N PHE A 119 -5.68 5.80 4.92
CA PHE A 119 -4.41 5.86 4.21
C PHE A 119 -3.49 4.68 4.55
N VAL A 120 -3.23 4.43 5.84
CA VAL A 120 -2.31 3.36 6.26
C VAL A 120 -2.84 1.98 5.86
N CYS A 121 -4.15 1.72 5.96
CA CYS A 121 -4.72 0.47 5.46
C CYS A 121 -4.44 0.27 3.96
N VAL A 122 -4.69 1.29 3.14
CA VAL A 122 -4.48 1.19 1.69
C VAL A 122 -3.01 1.07 1.33
N ASP A 123 -2.14 1.90 1.89
CA ASP A 123 -0.71 1.85 1.58
C ASP A 123 -0.06 0.55 2.07
N SER A 124 -0.40 0.07 3.27
CA SER A 124 0.07 -1.22 3.78
C SER A 124 -0.38 -2.38 2.89
N PHE A 125 -1.62 -2.34 2.41
CA PHE A 125 -2.12 -3.37 1.51
C PHE A 125 -1.43 -3.35 0.14
N LEU A 126 -1.20 -2.16 -0.42
CA LEU A 126 -0.41 -2.03 -1.64
C LEU A 126 1.00 -2.60 -1.45
N ARG A 127 1.64 -2.40 -0.29
CA ARG A 127 2.99 -2.92 0.00
C ARG A 127 3.03 -4.44 -0.05
N LEU A 128 1.99 -5.11 0.46
CA LEU A 128 1.85 -6.57 0.36
C LEU A 128 1.67 -7.06 -1.09
N ASN A 129 1.24 -6.16 -1.98
CA ASN A 129 1.10 -6.36 -3.42
C ASN A 129 2.26 -5.75 -4.24
N ASN A 130 3.44 -5.50 -3.64
CA ASN A 130 4.63 -4.94 -4.30
C ASN A 130 4.51 -3.48 -4.79
N PHE A 131 3.56 -2.71 -4.25
CA PHE A 131 3.39 -1.30 -4.56
C PHE A 131 3.36 -0.44 -3.31
N ARG A 132 3.59 0.85 -3.40
CA ARG A 132 3.30 1.80 -2.32
C ARG A 132 2.74 3.08 -2.91
N LEU A 133 2.10 3.89 -2.09
CA LEU A 133 1.77 5.26 -2.43
C LEU A 133 2.99 6.15 -2.23
N ASN A 134 3.33 6.93 -3.24
CA ASN A 134 4.35 7.95 -3.19
C ASN A 134 3.71 9.32 -3.12
N VAL A 135 3.39 9.75 -1.89
CA VAL A 135 2.68 11.00 -1.59
C VAL A 135 3.64 12.03 -1.00
N ASP A 136 3.55 13.26 -1.48
CA ASP A 136 4.34 14.40 -0.99
C ASP A 136 3.64 15.03 0.21
N ALA A 137 4.37 15.20 1.31
CA ALA A 137 3.90 15.88 2.50
C ALA A 137 5.02 16.73 3.08
N LYS A 138 4.70 17.97 3.47
CA LYS A 138 5.72 18.95 3.92
C LYS A 138 5.27 19.64 5.20
N LYS A 139 6.21 19.85 6.13
CA LYS A 139 5.92 20.55 7.39
C LYS A 139 5.61 22.03 7.19
N SER A 140 6.24 22.66 6.20
CA SER A 140 6.20 24.12 6.00
C SER A 140 5.08 24.62 5.11
N LYS A 141 4.45 23.73 4.33
CA LYS A 141 3.37 24.08 3.42
C LYS A 141 2.48 22.88 3.15
N THR A 142 1.22 23.18 2.93
CA THR A 142 0.26 22.21 2.41
C THR A 142 0.60 21.82 0.97
N THR A 143 0.74 20.52 0.70
CA THR A 143 0.88 19.92 -0.63
C THR A 143 -0.49 19.62 -1.27
N GLU A 144 -0.51 19.34 -2.58
CA GLU A 144 -1.76 18.94 -3.25
C GLU A 144 -2.24 17.55 -2.79
N ASP A 145 -1.33 16.65 -2.43
CA ASP A 145 -1.66 15.32 -1.94
C ASP A 145 -2.33 15.39 -0.56
N GLU A 146 -1.85 16.27 0.33
CA GLU A 146 -2.48 16.55 1.61
C GLU A 146 -3.90 17.11 1.42
N LYS A 147 -4.04 18.10 0.52
CA LYS A 147 -5.36 18.64 0.14
C LYS A 147 -6.28 17.55 -0.38
N PHE A 148 -5.77 16.61 -1.16
CA PHE A 148 -6.57 15.53 -1.70
C PHE A 148 -7.26 14.72 -0.61
N PHE A 149 -6.55 14.34 0.46
CA PHE A 149 -7.13 13.60 1.58
C PHE A 149 -8.17 14.41 2.36
N TRP A 150 -7.93 15.70 2.60
CA TRP A 150 -8.93 16.56 3.25
C TRP A 150 -10.16 16.76 2.37
N GLN A 151 -9.99 17.02 1.08
CA GLN A 151 -11.09 17.14 0.12
C GLN A 151 -11.91 15.86 0.04
N ASN A 152 -11.28 14.69 0.07
CA ASN A 152 -12.00 13.42 0.09
C ASN A 152 -12.80 13.23 1.40
N ALA A 153 -12.21 13.56 2.55
CA ALA A 153 -12.90 13.50 3.84
C ALA A 153 -14.11 14.46 3.90
N ASN A 154 -13.97 15.65 3.32
CA ASN A 154 -15.03 16.64 3.15
C ASN A 154 -15.98 16.33 1.98
N GLN A 155 -15.94 15.10 1.45
CA GLN A 155 -16.83 14.58 0.41
C GLN A 155 -16.76 15.30 -0.94
N GLN A 156 -15.69 16.05 -1.20
CA GLN A 156 -15.48 16.81 -2.44
C GLN A 156 -14.87 15.96 -3.57
N LYS A 157 -14.43 14.74 -3.28
CA LYS A 157 -13.88 13.80 -4.28
C LYS A 157 -14.87 12.70 -4.61
N ILE A 158 -15.01 12.42 -5.91
CA ILE A 158 -15.75 11.26 -6.41
C ILE A 158 -14.83 10.04 -6.54
N LYS A 159 -15.41 8.83 -6.56
CA LYS A 159 -14.67 7.56 -6.69
C LYS A 159 -13.67 7.55 -7.85
N LYS A 160 -14.07 8.10 -9.01
CA LYS A 160 -13.21 8.21 -10.20
C LYS A 160 -11.91 8.99 -9.92
N GLN A 161 -12.00 10.14 -9.25
CA GLN A 161 -10.84 10.96 -8.89
C GLN A 161 -9.93 10.27 -7.88
N ILE A 162 -10.50 9.48 -6.96
CA ILE A 162 -9.72 8.68 -6.00
C ILE A 162 -9.00 7.55 -6.72
N LYS A 163 -9.65 6.90 -7.69
CA LYS A 163 -9.02 5.88 -8.53
C LYS A 163 -7.86 6.46 -9.35
N GLU A 164 -8.06 7.63 -9.97
CA GLU A 164 -7.03 8.36 -10.71
C GLU A 164 -5.85 8.73 -9.79
N PHE A 165 -6.12 9.27 -8.60
CA PHE A 165 -5.09 9.57 -7.60
C PHE A 165 -4.28 8.32 -7.22
N LEU A 166 -4.94 7.19 -6.95
CA LEU A 166 -4.27 5.92 -6.65
C LEU A 166 -3.38 5.48 -7.82
N GLN A 167 -3.85 5.60 -9.06
CA GLN A 167 -3.07 5.23 -10.25
C GLN A 167 -1.81 6.08 -10.43
N GLU A 168 -1.90 7.38 -10.18
CA GLU A 168 -0.79 8.33 -10.34
C GLU A 168 0.29 8.17 -9.25
N HIS A 169 -0.13 7.86 -8.01
CA HIS A 169 0.77 7.81 -6.86
C HIS A 169 1.27 6.41 -6.55
N MET A 170 0.72 5.37 -7.19
CA MET A 170 1.15 3.99 -6.99
C MET A 170 2.48 3.74 -7.71
N VAL A 171 3.52 3.43 -6.94
CA VAL A 171 4.85 3.11 -7.44
C VAL A 171 5.29 1.72 -6.96
N PRO A 172 6.10 0.97 -7.73
CA PRO A 172 6.64 -0.31 -7.27
C PRO A 172 7.47 -0.15 -5.99
N CYS A 173 7.38 -1.12 -5.09
CA CYS A 173 8.21 -1.21 -3.89
C CYS A 173 8.65 -2.64 -3.60
N ARG A 174 9.67 -2.78 -2.74
CA ARG A 174 10.03 -4.08 -2.20
C ARG A 174 8.89 -4.61 -1.33
N LYS A 175 8.49 -5.86 -1.52
CA LYS A 175 7.50 -6.51 -0.67
C LYS A 175 8.07 -6.68 0.75
N PRO A 176 7.33 -6.29 1.80
CA PRO A 176 7.76 -6.48 3.18
C PRO A 176 7.70 -7.97 3.56
N ASN A 177 8.49 -8.35 4.57
CA ASN A 177 8.57 -9.74 5.04
C ASN A 177 7.34 -10.15 5.88
N SER A 178 6.55 -9.19 6.35
CA SER A 178 5.35 -9.43 7.16
C SER A 178 4.31 -8.32 7.01
N VAL A 179 3.09 -8.58 7.47
CA VAL A 179 2.00 -7.60 7.53
C VAL A 179 2.35 -6.45 8.49
N GLU A 180 2.93 -6.78 9.63
CA GLU A 180 3.37 -5.82 10.64
C GLU A 180 4.46 -4.90 10.10
N GLN A 181 5.39 -5.45 9.32
CA GLN A 181 6.38 -4.63 8.62
C GLN A 181 5.72 -3.71 7.59
N ALA A 182 4.75 -4.19 6.80
CA ALA A 182 4.02 -3.35 5.84
C ALA A 182 3.38 -2.12 6.51
N ILE A 183 2.74 -2.33 7.66
CA ILE A 183 2.09 -1.29 8.46
C ILE A 183 3.14 -0.33 9.05
N SER A 184 4.20 -0.86 9.63
CA SER A 184 5.28 -0.07 10.20
C SER A 184 5.96 0.81 9.16
N ASP A 185 6.29 0.25 7.99
CA ASP A 185 6.93 0.97 6.89
C ASP A 185 6.00 2.07 6.35
N SER A 186 4.70 1.77 6.21
CA SER A 186 3.69 2.76 5.81
C SER A 186 3.64 3.96 6.77
N ILE A 187 3.62 3.70 8.08
CA ILE A 187 3.59 4.76 9.10
C ILE A 187 4.91 5.54 9.14
N ALA A 188 6.04 4.84 9.09
CA ALA A 188 7.36 5.44 9.21
C ALA A 188 7.69 6.37 8.03
N GLU A 189 7.44 5.90 6.80
CA GLU A 189 7.71 6.66 5.58
C GLU A 189 6.76 7.87 5.42
N ASN A 190 5.51 7.74 5.91
CA ASN A 190 4.48 8.77 5.74
C ASN A 190 4.23 9.60 7.00
N LYS A 191 5.17 9.61 7.97
CA LYS A 191 5.01 10.29 9.26
C LYS A 191 4.57 11.75 9.15
N GLN A 192 5.13 12.48 8.18
CA GLN A 192 4.78 13.89 7.97
C GLN A 192 3.34 14.07 7.46
N LEU A 193 2.91 13.25 6.50
CA LEU A 193 1.54 13.23 6.02
C LEU A 193 0.58 12.93 7.16
N LEU A 194 0.85 11.87 7.94
CA LEU A 194 0.01 11.47 9.06
C LEU A 194 -0.10 12.57 10.12
N ALA A 195 1.00 13.27 10.42
CA ALA A 195 0.96 14.42 11.33
C ALA A 195 0.07 15.55 10.80
N ASN A 196 0.17 15.86 9.50
CA ASN A 196 -0.62 16.93 8.88
C ASN A 196 -2.12 16.57 8.80
N LEU A 197 -2.45 15.29 8.62
CA LEU A 197 -3.85 14.82 8.63
C LEU A 197 -4.48 14.72 10.03
N ALA A 198 -3.70 14.91 11.10
CA ALA A 198 -4.19 14.94 12.48
C ALA A 198 -4.64 16.33 12.94
N THR A 199 -4.18 17.39 12.26
CA THR A 199 -4.58 18.78 12.54
C THR A 199 -5.90 19.10 11.86
N GLU A 200 -7.01 18.85 12.55
CA GLU A 200 -8.33 19.49 12.38
C GLU A 200 -9.11 19.36 13.70
#